data_AF-A0AAE0L126-F1
#
_entry.id   AF-A0AAE0L126-F1
#
_cell.length_a   1.000
_cell.length_b   1.000
_cell.length_c   1.000
_cell.angle_alpha   90.00
_cell.angle_beta   90.00
_cell.angle_gamma   90.00
#
_symmetry.space_group_name_H-M   'P 1'
#
loop_
_entity.id
_entity.type
_entity.pdbx_description
1 polymer ?
#
loop_
_entity_poly.entity_id
_entity_poly.type
_entity_poly.pdbx_seq_one_letter_code
_entity_poly.pdbx_strand_id
1 'polypeptide(L)'
;MPRIRGAPDLELADRHVQRARAIIEYYDPAYFFIENPTGDALRSLHTRAVTKGLPEPRLTTYCKYGTPYMKPTHIWTNAAPSVPLLQCTHATPCPARATLGEHENTAQEGSEKLEAARSEWREGTEWEVAAAVREEAETARVACAERKKALEEAREVAEALEHAEGELQEAVREAGVLRERVGRSQEEKREAIRAGWMCEIHTPEAANLELWEGTH
;
A
#
# COMPACT_ATOMS: atom_id res chain seq x y z
N MET A 1 42.24 1.67 -2.54
CA MET A 1 41.31 0.65 -2.00
C MET A 1 41.00 -0.35 -3.12
N PRO A 2 41.36 -1.64 -3.00
CA PRO A 2 41.01 -2.64 -4.01
C PRO A 2 39.50 -2.89 -3.96
N ARG A 3 38.82 -2.83 -5.12
CA ARG A 3 37.39 -3.17 -5.21
C ARG A 3 37.23 -4.69 -4.98
N ILE A 4 36.67 -5.09 -3.85
CA ILE A 4 36.24 -6.46 -3.63
C ILE A 4 35.03 -6.70 -4.54
N ARG A 5 35.25 -7.32 -5.71
CA ARG A 5 34.17 -7.83 -6.57
C ARG A 5 33.67 -9.14 -5.98
N GLY A 6 32.87 -9.04 -4.90
CA GLY A 6 32.05 -10.15 -4.43
C GLY A 6 30.90 -10.42 -5.41
N ALA A 7 30.32 -11.62 -5.35
CA ALA A 7 29.07 -11.90 -6.04
C ALA A 7 28.00 -10.90 -5.53
N PRO A 8 27.16 -10.36 -6.42
CA PRO A 8 26.13 -9.40 -6.02
C PRO A 8 25.13 -10.07 -5.07
N ASP A 9 24.85 -9.40 -3.96
CA ASP A 9 23.82 -9.82 -3.01
C ASP A 9 22.43 -9.50 -3.58
N LEU A 10 21.87 -10.47 -4.27
CA LEU A 10 20.58 -10.33 -4.93
C LEU A 10 19.42 -10.30 -3.92
N GLU A 11 19.54 -10.96 -2.77
CA GLU A 11 18.50 -10.96 -1.73
C GLU A 11 18.39 -9.58 -1.08
N LEU A 12 19.52 -8.95 -0.76
CA LEU A 12 19.56 -7.58 -0.26
C LEU A 12 18.95 -6.61 -1.28
N ALA A 13 19.25 -6.78 -2.57
CA ALA A 13 18.63 -5.97 -3.63
C ALA A 13 17.10 -6.13 -3.65
N ASP A 14 16.56 -7.35 -3.51
CA ASP A 14 15.12 -7.57 -3.43
C ASP A 14 14.51 -6.91 -2.19
N ARG A 15 15.18 -6.99 -1.03
CA ARG A 15 14.74 -6.33 0.20
C ARG A 15 14.66 -4.81 0.03
N HIS A 16 15.59 -4.19 -0.69
CA HIS A 16 15.52 -2.76 -1.01
C HIS A 16 14.30 -2.41 -1.85
N VAL A 17 13.99 -3.21 -2.86
CA VAL A 17 12.81 -3.00 -3.71
C VAL A 17 11.52 -3.21 -2.93
N GLN A 18 11.43 -4.26 -2.10
CA GLN A 18 10.29 -4.48 -1.21
C GLN A 18 10.09 -3.31 -0.26
N ARG A 19 11.18 -2.77 0.31
CA ARG A 19 11.08 -1.62 1.22
C ARG A 19 10.64 -0.36 0.49
N ALA A 20 11.16 -0.10 -0.72
CA ALA A 20 10.72 1.02 -1.55
C ALA A 20 9.23 0.90 -1.90
N ARG A 21 8.76 -0.31 -2.25
CA ARG A 21 7.33 -0.58 -2.49
C ARG A 21 6.48 -0.33 -1.25
N ALA A 22 6.90 -0.79 -0.08
CA ALA A 22 6.19 -0.53 1.17
C ALA A 22 6.10 0.98 1.49
N ILE A 23 7.14 1.76 1.16
CA ILE A 23 7.11 3.22 1.29
C ILE A 23 6.11 3.82 0.31
N ILE A 24 6.11 3.39 -0.96
CA ILE A 24 5.15 3.86 -1.97
C ILE A 24 3.72 3.52 -1.55
N GLU A 25 3.47 2.30 -1.07
CA GLU A 25 2.15 1.88 -0.60
C GLU A 25 1.70 2.68 0.63
N TYR A 26 2.60 2.94 1.57
CA TYR A 26 2.30 3.72 2.77
C TYR A 26 1.96 5.19 2.47
N TYR A 27 2.72 5.83 1.57
CA TYR A 27 2.51 7.24 1.24
C TYR A 27 1.50 7.46 0.10
N ASP A 28 1.18 6.41 -0.66
CA ASP A 28 0.25 6.40 -1.78
C ASP A 28 0.39 7.64 -2.70
N PRO A 29 1.59 7.88 -3.26
CA PRO A 29 1.83 9.08 -4.02
C PRO A 29 1.08 9.02 -5.36
N ALA A 30 0.62 10.19 -5.82
CA ALA A 30 0.01 10.32 -7.15
C ALA A 30 0.93 9.78 -8.26
N TYR A 31 2.25 10.00 -8.12
CA TYR A 31 3.25 9.43 -9.01
C TYR A 31 4.44 8.85 -8.24
N PHE A 32 4.96 7.71 -8.70
CA PHE A 32 6.22 7.14 -8.21
C PHE A 32 7.18 6.86 -9.36
N PHE A 33 8.48 6.86 -9.05
CA PHE A 33 9.52 6.48 -10.00
C PHE A 33 10.55 5.61 -9.26
N ILE A 34 10.70 4.36 -9.70
CA ILE A 34 11.76 3.47 -9.25
C ILE A 34 12.78 3.38 -10.38
N GLU A 35 13.98 3.89 -10.15
CA GLU A 35 15.09 3.85 -11.10
C GLU A 35 16.01 2.65 -10.79
N ASN A 36 16.31 1.83 -11.79
CA ASN A 36 17.42 0.88 -11.69
C ASN A 36 18.23 0.83 -12.99
N PRO A 37 19.56 1.02 -12.95
CA PRO A 37 20.41 0.80 -14.12
C PRO A 37 20.18 -0.60 -14.71
N THR A 38 20.27 -0.73 -16.03
CA THR A 38 20.19 -2.05 -16.65
C THR A 38 21.41 -2.87 -16.25
N GLY A 39 21.18 -3.93 -15.47
CA GLY A 39 22.18 -4.99 -15.27
C GLY A 39 22.28 -5.89 -16.50
N ASP A 40 23.21 -6.84 -16.45
CA ASP A 40 23.20 -8.01 -17.33
C ASP A 40 21.89 -8.79 -17.19
N ALA A 41 21.48 -9.48 -18.25
CA ALA A 41 20.17 -10.13 -18.35
C ALA A 41 19.84 -11.06 -17.17
N LEU A 42 20.85 -11.74 -16.60
CA LEU A 42 20.67 -12.66 -15.47
C LEU A 42 20.50 -11.97 -14.11
N ARG A 43 20.92 -10.71 -13.96
CA ARG A 43 20.87 -9.96 -12.69
C ARG A 43 19.97 -8.72 -12.79
N SER A 44 19.26 -8.57 -13.90
CA SER A 44 18.43 -7.40 -14.15
C SER A 44 17.15 -7.47 -13.34
N LEU A 45 16.83 -6.40 -12.63
CA LEU A 45 15.69 -6.35 -11.71
C LEU A 45 14.34 -6.61 -12.41
N HIS A 46 14.22 -6.32 -13.71
CA HIS A 46 12.97 -6.53 -14.47
C HIS A 46 12.59 -8.00 -14.66
N THR A 47 13.52 -8.96 -14.52
CA THR A 47 13.22 -10.39 -14.63
C THR A 47 12.88 -11.05 -13.28
N ARG A 48 12.95 -10.28 -12.18
CA ARG A 48 12.84 -10.81 -10.82
C ARG A 48 11.42 -10.74 -10.30
N ALA A 49 11.03 -11.72 -9.48
CA ALA A 49 9.68 -11.78 -8.92
C ALA A 49 9.30 -10.55 -8.07
N VAL A 50 10.28 -9.86 -7.46
CA VAL A 50 10.04 -8.66 -6.63
C VAL A 50 9.41 -7.48 -7.39
N THR A 51 9.55 -7.46 -8.72
CA THR A 51 8.93 -6.43 -9.58
C THR A 51 7.55 -6.82 -10.07
N LYS A 52 7.07 -8.03 -9.78
CA LYS A 52 5.73 -8.48 -10.16
C LYS A 52 4.68 -7.54 -9.57
N GLY A 53 3.77 -7.09 -10.44
CA GLY A 53 2.71 -6.13 -10.10
C GLY A 53 3.11 -4.66 -10.22
N LEU A 54 4.38 -4.35 -10.50
CA LEU A 54 4.75 -3.00 -10.94
C LEU A 54 4.36 -2.80 -12.42
N PRO A 55 4.15 -1.55 -12.86
CA PRO A 55 3.99 -1.23 -14.27
C PRO A 55 5.19 -1.72 -15.10
N GLU A 56 4.96 -1.98 -16.39
CA GLU A 56 6.04 -2.37 -17.30
C GLU A 56 7.18 -1.33 -17.28
N PRO A 57 8.45 -1.77 -17.09
CA PRO A 57 9.56 -0.85 -16.99
C PRO A 57 9.80 -0.13 -18.33
N ARG A 58 9.99 1.18 -18.26
CA ARG A 58 10.38 1.99 -19.41
C ARG A 58 11.90 2.09 -19.47
N LEU A 59 12.48 1.75 -20.62
CA LEU A 59 13.92 1.85 -20.85
C LEU A 59 14.29 3.25 -21.35
N THR A 60 15.34 3.83 -20.76
CA THR A 60 15.90 5.13 -21.15
C THR A 60 17.43 5.10 -21.09
N THR A 61 18.08 6.05 -21.76
CA THR A 61 19.55 6.25 -21.64
C THR A 61 19.85 7.70 -21.29
N TYR A 62 20.56 7.92 -20.18
CA TYR A 62 20.75 9.29 -19.65
C TYR A 62 21.56 10.22 -20.57
N CYS A 63 22.39 9.68 -21.47
CA CYS A 63 23.12 10.50 -22.44
C CYS A 63 22.20 11.25 -23.43
N LYS A 64 20.95 10.82 -23.59
CA LYS A 64 19.93 11.56 -24.36
C LYS A 64 19.35 12.76 -23.61
N TYR A 65 19.68 12.88 -22.32
CA TYR A 65 19.22 13.90 -21.39
C TYR A 65 20.41 14.71 -20.85
N GLY A 66 21.52 14.77 -21.59
CA GLY A 66 22.66 15.65 -21.29
C GLY A 66 23.78 15.03 -20.43
N THR A 67 23.74 13.74 -20.08
CA THR A 67 24.89 13.13 -19.38
C THR A 67 26.03 12.81 -20.37
N PRO A 68 27.31 13.03 -19.99
CA PRO A 68 28.46 12.74 -20.86
C PRO A 68 28.80 11.24 -20.96
N TYR A 69 28.05 10.40 -20.24
CA TYR A 69 28.17 8.94 -20.26
C TYR A 69 26.84 8.29 -20.61
N MET A 70 26.89 7.08 -21.19
CA MET A 70 25.71 6.26 -21.38
C MET A 70 25.40 5.47 -20.11
N LYS A 71 24.20 5.67 -19.57
CA LYS A 71 23.64 4.84 -18.49
C LYS A 71 22.26 4.37 -18.92
N PRO A 72 22.14 3.15 -19.47
CA PRO A 72 20.85 2.57 -19.75
C PRO A 72 20.17 2.20 -18.42
N THR A 73 18.89 2.53 -18.30
CA THR A 73 18.17 2.52 -17.04
C THR A 73 16.71 2.13 -17.27
N HIS A 74 16.22 1.21 -16.45
CA HIS A 74 14.79 0.91 -16.34
C HIS A 74 14.14 1.82 -15.30
N ILE A 75 12.99 2.37 -15.67
CA ILE A 75 12.15 3.18 -14.77
C ILE A 75 10.79 2.48 -14.65
N TRP A 76 10.45 2.05 -13.43
CA TRP A 76 9.08 1.64 -13.10
C TRP A 76 8.33 2.86 -12.57
N THR A 77 7.20 3.18 -13.18
CA THR A 77 6.39 4.33 -12.80
C THR A 77 4.94 4.13 -13.19
N ASN A 78 4.03 4.67 -12.39
CA ASN A 78 2.62 4.81 -12.74
C ASN A 78 2.35 6.08 -13.58
N ALA A 79 3.34 6.96 -13.75
CA ALA A 79 3.24 8.04 -14.71
C ALA A 79 3.16 7.42 -16.11
N ALA A 80 2.18 7.86 -16.90
CA ALA A 80 1.97 7.37 -18.25
C ALA A 80 2.32 8.45 -19.29
N PRO A 81 3.62 8.82 -19.48
CA PRO A 81 3.96 9.76 -20.52
C PRO A 81 3.49 9.26 -21.88
N SER A 82 2.89 10.18 -22.65
CA SER A 82 2.35 9.96 -23.99
C SER A 82 3.43 9.63 -25.02
N VAL A 83 4.68 9.96 -24.71
CA VAL A 83 5.84 9.71 -25.55
C VAL A 83 6.79 8.68 -24.90
N PRO A 84 7.43 7.80 -25.70
CA PRO A 84 8.48 6.91 -25.20
C PRO A 84 9.67 7.70 -24.65
N LEU A 85 10.35 7.14 -23.65
CA LEU A 85 11.61 7.70 -23.14
C LEU A 85 12.71 7.58 -24.21
N LEU A 86 13.61 8.56 -24.24
CA LEU A 86 14.67 8.65 -25.23
C LEU A 86 15.74 7.59 -24.98
N GLN A 87 16.12 6.90 -26.05
CA GLN A 87 17.15 5.87 -26.04
C GLN A 87 18.24 6.18 -27.06
N CYS A 88 19.49 6.07 -26.62
CA CYS A 88 20.69 6.15 -27.44
C CYS A 88 20.92 4.79 -28.06
N THR A 89 20.65 4.69 -29.36
CA THR A 89 20.92 3.50 -30.17
C THR A 89 21.87 3.86 -31.31
N HIS A 90 22.25 2.89 -32.13
CA HIS A 90 22.99 3.18 -33.36
C HIS A 90 22.16 3.98 -34.37
N ALA A 91 20.85 3.74 -34.43
CA ALA A 91 19.94 4.48 -35.31
C ALA A 91 19.58 5.86 -34.74
N THR A 92 19.56 5.99 -33.42
CA THR A 92 19.21 7.22 -32.70
C THR A 92 20.31 7.61 -31.71
N PRO A 93 21.52 7.98 -32.15
CA PRO A 93 22.63 8.31 -31.25
C PRO A 93 22.38 9.62 -30.48
N CYS A 94 22.96 9.75 -29.28
CA CYS A 94 23.05 11.05 -28.60
C CYS A 94 24.07 11.96 -29.31
N PRO A 95 24.08 13.28 -29.07
CA PRO A 95 25.02 14.20 -29.71
C PRO A 95 26.49 13.78 -29.55
N ALA A 96 26.90 13.41 -28.34
CA ALA A 96 28.27 12.94 -28.07
C ALA A 96 28.64 11.74 -28.96
N ARG A 97 27.78 10.72 -29.02
CA ARG A 97 28.01 9.53 -29.84
C ARG A 97 27.96 9.82 -31.35
N ALA A 98 27.12 10.76 -31.79
CA ALA A 98 27.03 11.16 -33.19
C ALA A 98 28.29 11.88 -33.66
N THR A 99 28.88 12.73 -32.80
CA THR A 99 30.06 13.54 -33.12
C THR A 99 31.37 12.77 -32.91
N LEU A 100 31.51 12.08 -31.78
CA LEU A 100 32.76 11.44 -31.35
C LEU A 100 32.80 9.93 -31.63
N GLY A 101 31.66 9.32 -31.96
CA GLY A 101 31.53 7.86 -32.10
C GLY A 101 31.39 7.12 -30.77
N GLU A 102 31.83 7.72 -29.66
CA GLU A 102 31.79 7.17 -28.31
C GLU A 102 31.32 8.19 -27.25
N HIS A 103 31.10 7.71 -26.02
CA HIS A 103 30.76 8.57 -24.90
C HIS A 103 32.05 8.96 -24.17
N GLU A 104 32.17 10.24 -23.82
CA GLU A 104 33.40 10.82 -23.25
C GLU A 104 33.77 10.24 -21.88
N ASN A 105 32.78 9.80 -21.12
CA ASN A 105 32.96 9.26 -19.79
C ASN A 105 32.20 7.94 -19.62
N THR A 106 32.59 7.19 -18.60
CA THR A 106 31.87 6.02 -18.12
C THR A 106 31.02 6.37 -16.90
N ALA A 107 29.88 5.70 -16.72
CA ALA A 107 28.98 5.93 -15.57
C ALA A 107 29.61 5.62 -14.20
N GLN A 108 30.82 5.04 -14.17
CA GLN A 108 31.56 4.65 -12.97
C GLN A 108 32.72 5.61 -12.63
N GLU A 109 32.98 6.61 -13.49
CA GLU A 109 33.91 7.70 -13.18
C GLU A 109 33.19 8.76 -12.33
N GLY A 110 33.85 9.21 -11.26
CA GLY A 110 33.25 10.05 -10.21
C GLY A 110 32.78 11.43 -10.68
N SER A 111 32.06 12.12 -9.79
CA SER A 111 31.30 13.35 -10.04
C SER A 111 32.10 14.58 -10.45
N GLU A 112 33.42 14.62 -10.27
CA GLU A 112 34.23 15.82 -10.51
C GLU A 112 34.23 16.24 -12.00
N LYS A 113 34.20 15.28 -12.94
CA LYS A 113 34.08 15.59 -14.38
C LYS A 113 32.64 15.95 -14.80
N LEU A 114 31.63 15.63 -13.98
CA LEU A 114 30.21 15.87 -14.31
C LEU A 114 29.74 17.28 -14.00
N GLU A 115 30.36 17.98 -13.05
CA GLU A 115 29.97 19.35 -12.69
C GLU A 115 30.25 20.35 -13.81
N ALA A 116 31.38 20.22 -14.52
CA ALA A 116 31.75 21.09 -15.63
C ALA A 116 30.82 20.93 -16.85
N ALA A 117 30.42 19.70 -17.19
CA ALA A 117 29.48 19.45 -18.29
C ALA A 117 28.05 19.94 -17.96
N ARG A 118 27.66 19.97 -16.67
CA ARG A 118 26.32 20.39 -16.24
C ARG A 118 26.13 21.92 -16.25
N SER A 119 27.20 22.70 -16.09
CA SER A 119 27.10 24.17 -16.16
C SER A 119 26.81 24.67 -17.59
N GLU A 120 27.31 23.98 -18.61
CA GLU A 120 27.19 24.37 -20.02
C GLU A 120 25.78 24.14 -20.59
N TRP A 121 25.07 23.11 -20.12
CA TRP A 121 23.70 22.79 -20.58
C TRP A 121 22.61 23.73 -20.05
N ARG A 122 22.86 24.50 -18.97
CA ARG A 122 21.83 25.37 -18.37
C ARG A 122 21.39 26.53 -19.26
N GLU A 123 22.15 26.87 -20.30
CA GLU A 123 21.85 28.01 -21.17
C GLU A 123 20.98 27.64 -22.39
N GLY A 124 20.76 26.35 -22.64
CA GLY A 124 20.06 25.87 -23.83
C GLY A 124 18.79 25.10 -23.53
N THR A 125 17.64 25.75 -23.71
CA THR A 125 16.29 25.16 -23.88
C THR A 125 15.64 24.49 -22.65
N GLU A 126 15.05 25.28 -21.74
CA GLU A 126 13.99 24.74 -20.85
C GLU A 126 13.22 25.85 -20.10
N TRP A 127 11.94 26.08 -20.44
CA TRP A 127 11.03 26.73 -19.49
C TRP A 127 9.55 26.36 -19.67
N GLU A 128 9.09 25.96 -20.85
CA GLU A 128 7.67 25.60 -21.05
C GLU A 128 7.32 24.20 -20.49
N VAL A 129 8.14 23.18 -20.77
CA VAL A 129 7.94 21.81 -20.23
C VAL A 129 8.07 21.81 -18.70
N ALA A 130 9.00 22.59 -18.16
CA ALA A 130 9.21 22.70 -16.72
C ALA A 130 8.05 23.41 -15.98
N ALA A 131 7.27 24.27 -16.66
CA ALA A 131 6.10 24.91 -16.06
C ALA A 131 4.91 23.94 -16.00
N ALA A 132 4.61 23.23 -17.10
CA ALA A 132 3.56 22.22 -17.14
C ALA A 132 3.82 21.07 -16.15
N VAL A 133 5.06 20.57 -16.10
CA VAL A 133 5.47 19.55 -15.12
C VAL A 133 5.35 20.05 -13.68
N ARG A 134 5.54 21.35 -13.43
CA ARG A 134 5.35 21.95 -12.10
C ARG A 134 3.88 22.03 -11.68
N GLU A 135 2.99 22.42 -12.59
CA GLU A 135 1.56 22.47 -12.32
C GLU A 135 0.96 21.09 -12.08
N GLU A 136 1.33 20.11 -12.91
CA GLU A 136 0.96 18.70 -12.70
C GLU A 136 1.53 18.16 -11.38
N ALA A 137 2.77 18.50 -11.04
CA ALA A 137 3.38 18.12 -9.76
C ALA A 137 2.66 18.75 -8.56
N GLU A 138 2.22 20.01 -8.65
CA GLU A 138 1.51 20.67 -7.55
C GLU A 138 0.10 20.06 -7.36
N THR A 139 -0.60 19.77 -8.45
CA THR A 139 -1.89 19.06 -8.41
C THR A 139 -1.74 17.67 -7.81
N ALA A 140 -0.67 16.95 -8.20
CA ALA A 140 -0.32 15.65 -7.64
C ALA A 140 0.00 15.72 -6.14
N ARG A 141 0.66 16.80 -5.67
CA ARG A 141 0.93 17.03 -4.24
C ARG A 141 -0.36 17.23 -3.44
N VAL A 142 -1.27 18.07 -3.95
CA VAL A 142 -2.56 18.31 -3.29
C VAL A 142 -3.37 17.02 -3.22
N ALA A 143 -3.50 16.29 -4.33
CA ALA A 143 -4.21 15.02 -4.37
C ALA A 143 -3.63 13.97 -3.41
N CYS A 144 -2.30 13.89 -3.30
CA CYS A 144 -1.63 13.00 -2.36
C CYS A 144 -1.89 13.39 -0.89
N ALA A 145 -1.92 14.69 -0.58
CA ALA A 145 -2.25 15.18 0.75
C ALA A 145 -3.72 14.86 1.14
N GLU A 146 -4.67 15.07 0.22
CA GLU A 146 -6.08 14.75 0.44
C GLU A 146 -6.30 13.24 0.63
N ARG A 147 -5.64 12.43 -0.20
CA ARG A 147 -5.73 10.97 -0.12
C ARG A 147 -5.12 10.42 1.16
N LYS A 148 -4.00 10.98 1.62
CA LYS A 148 -3.42 10.65 2.93
C LYS A 148 -4.39 10.93 4.07
N LYS A 149 -5.06 12.08 4.04
CA LYS A 149 -6.09 12.42 5.04
C LYS A 149 -7.24 11.42 5.02
N ALA A 150 -7.72 11.04 3.83
CA ALA A 150 -8.77 10.03 3.69
C ALA A 150 -8.34 8.64 4.21
N LEU A 151 -7.07 8.26 4.02
CA LEU A 151 -6.52 7.02 4.57
C LEU A 151 -6.42 7.04 6.10
N GLU A 152 -6.05 8.17 6.70
CA GLU A 152 -6.03 8.34 8.16
C GLU A 152 -7.46 8.23 8.72
N GLU A 153 -8.45 8.90 8.11
CA GLU A 153 -9.87 8.79 8.48
C GLU A 153 -10.40 7.35 8.32
N ALA A 154 -10.07 6.68 7.21
CA ALA A 154 -10.48 5.29 6.98
C ALA A 154 -9.86 4.33 7.99
N ARG A 155 -8.63 4.58 8.43
CA ARG A 155 -7.97 3.80 9.48
C ARG A 155 -8.67 3.94 10.83
N GLU A 156 -9.07 5.16 11.21
CA GLU A 156 -9.85 5.38 12.44
C GLU A 156 -11.18 4.62 12.40
N VAL A 157 -11.88 4.62 11.25
CA VAL A 157 -13.11 3.84 11.06
C VAL A 157 -12.84 2.34 11.16
N ALA A 158 -11.76 1.84 10.59
CA ALA A 158 -11.39 0.43 10.66
C ALA A 158 -11.09 -0.01 12.11
N GLU A 159 -10.30 0.78 12.85
CA GLU A 159 -10.01 0.53 14.28
C GLU A 159 -11.31 0.54 15.11
N ALA A 160 -12.26 1.45 14.82
CA ALA A 160 -13.56 1.49 15.49
C ALA A 160 -14.44 0.27 15.17
N LEU A 161 -14.43 -0.22 13.93
CA LEU A 161 -15.15 -1.44 13.53
C LEU A 161 -14.58 -2.69 14.21
N GLU A 162 -13.26 -2.83 14.27
CA GLU A 162 -12.60 -3.93 15.00
C GLU A 162 -12.98 -3.90 16.49
N HIS A 163 -13.04 -2.73 17.10
CA HIS A 163 -13.47 -2.58 18.49
C HIS A 163 -14.94 -3.00 18.68
N ALA A 164 -15.85 -2.51 17.84
CA ALA A 164 -17.27 -2.85 17.89
C ALA A 164 -17.53 -4.35 17.63
N GLU A 165 -16.76 -4.97 16.74
CA GLU A 165 -16.80 -6.41 16.52
C GLU A 165 -16.40 -7.17 17.80
N GLY A 166 -15.35 -6.71 18.49
CA GLY A 166 -14.94 -7.26 19.78
C GLY A 166 -16.05 -7.18 20.85
N GLU A 167 -16.71 -6.03 20.98
CA GLU A 167 -17.84 -5.85 21.91
C GLU A 167 -19.02 -6.78 21.56
N LEU A 168 -19.35 -6.91 20.27
CA LEU A 168 -20.42 -7.80 19.81
C LEU A 168 -20.10 -9.27 20.14
N GLN A 169 -18.85 -9.71 19.88
CA GLN A 169 -18.40 -11.06 20.19
C GLN A 169 -18.48 -11.35 21.69
N GLU A 170 -18.13 -10.39 22.54
CA GLU A 170 -18.28 -10.50 23.99
C GLU A 170 -19.76 -10.58 24.42
N ALA A 171 -20.63 -9.72 23.89
CA ALA A 171 -22.06 -9.77 24.19
C ALA A 171 -22.70 -11.11 23.78
N VAL A 172 -22.30 -11.67 22.62
CA VAL A 172 -22.74 -12.99 22.16
C VAL A 172 -22.26 -14.09 23.10
N ARG A 173 -21.01 -14.02 23.58
CA ARG A 173 -20.46 -14.94 24.58
C ARG A 173 -21.27 -14.91 25.87
N GLU A 174 -21.57 -13.72 26.40
CA GLU A 174 -22.37 -13.54 27.61
C GLU A 174 -23.81 -14.05 27.46
N ALA A 175 -24.46 -13.75 26.33
CA ALA A 175 -25.80 -14.26 26.02
C ALA A 175 -25.83 -15.79 25.94
N GLY A 176 -24.75 -16.41 25.42
CA GLY A 176 -24.57 -17.86 25.43
C GLY A 176 -24.53 -18.43 26.85
N VAL A 177 -23.75 -17.83 27.74
CA VAL A 177 -23.65 -18.23 29.16
C VAL A 177 -25.00 -18.09 29.88
N LEU A 178 -25.73 -16.99 29.64
CA LEU A 178 -27.07 -16.79 30.21
C LEU A 178 -28.06 -17.85 29.72
N ARG A 179 -28.05 -18.15 28.42
CA ARG A 179 -28.91 -19.19 27.83
C ARG A 179 -28.65 -20.54 28.48
N GLU A 180 -27.39 -20.90 28.72
CA GLU A 180 -27.01 -22.15 29.39
C GLU A 180 -27.51 -22.19 30.84
N ARG A 181 -27.35 -21.10 31.62
CA ARG A 181 -27.90 -20.99 32.99
C ARG A 181 -29.42 -21.15 33.02
N VAL A 182 -30.13 -20.49 32.09
CA VAL A 182 -31.59 -20.60 31.99
C VAL A 182 -31.99 -22.03 31.62
N GLY A 183 -31.27 -22.67 30.70
CA GLY A 183 -31.46 -24.08 30.33
C GLY A 183 -31.35 -25.01 31.54
N ARG A 184 -30.26 -24.90 32.32
CA ARG A 184 -30.06 -25.69 33.54
C ARG A 184 -31.17 -25.47 34.57
N SER A 185 -31.56 -24.22 34.83
CA SER A 185 -32.65 -23.92 35.78
C SER A 185 -34.00 -24.49 35.35
N GLN A 186 -34.31 -24.47 34.05
CA GLN A 186 -35.53 -25.08 33.52
C GLN A 186 -35.47 -26.62 33.60
N GLU A 187 -34.31 -27.21 33.38
CA GLU A 187 -34.10 -28.66 33.53
C GLU A 187 -34.25 -29.11 34.98
N GLU A 188 -33.62 -28.41 35.94
CA GLU A 188 -33.78 -28.61 37.38
C GLU A 188 -35.26 -28.53 37.79
N LYS A 189 -36.01 -27.53 37.30
CA LYS A 189 -37.46 -27.44 37.55
C LYS A 189 -38.22 -28.63 36.98
N ARG A 190 -37.89 -29.08 35.76
CA ARG A 190 -38.53 -30.26 35.12
C ARG A 190 -38.18 -31.55 35.84
N GLU A 191 -36.98 -31.67 36.38
CA GLU A 191 -36.57 -32.79 37.23
C GLU A 191 -37.30 -32.78 38.57
N ALA A 192 -37.43 -31.62 39.24
CA ALA A 192 -38.19 -31.48 40.47
C ALA A 192 -39.68 -31.88 40.30
N ILE A 193 -40.29 -31.46 39.19
CA ILE A 193 -41.66 -31.89 38.82
C ILE A 193 -41.71 -33.41 38.61
N ARG A 194 -40.74 -33.99 37.88
CA ARG A 194 -40.66 -35.45 37.64
C ARG A 194 -40.39 -36.27 38.91
N ALA A 195 -39.63 -35.71 39.85
CA ALA A 195 -39.26 -36.35 41.12
C ALA A 195 -40.39 -36.33 42.17
N GLY A 196 -41.59 -35.86 41.82
CA GLY A 196 -42.80 -36.05 42.62
C GLY A 196 -43.21 -34.86 43.48
N TRP A 197 -42.70 -33.66 43.24
CA TRP A 197 -43.19 -32.45 43.90
C TRP A 197 -44.50 -31.96 43.24
N MET A 198 -45.62 -32.61 43.58
CA MET A 198 -46.93 -31.95 43.57
C MET A 198 -47.03 -31.10 44.84
N CYS A 199 -46.61 -29.84 44.79
CA CYS A 199 -47.04 -28.87 45.79
C CYS A 199 -48.41 -28.32 45.35
N GLU A 200 -49.39 -28.41 46.25
CA GLU A 200 -50.77 -27.99 46.07
C GLU A 200 -50.84 -26.55 45.55
N ILE A 201 -51.42 -26.40 44.36
CA ILE A 201 -51.86 -25.10 43.86
C ILE A 201 -53.11 -24.75 44.69
N HIS A 202 -52.96 -23.97 45.75
CA HIS A 202 -54.08 -23.30 46.40
C HIS A 202 -54.67 -22.28 45.40
N THR A 203 -55.72 -22.67 44.69
CA THR A 203 -56.60 -21.73 43.98
C THR A 203 -57.54 -21.10 45.00
N PRO A 204 -57.56 -19.77 45.21
CA PRO A 204 -58.54 -19.12 46.07
C PRO A 204 -59.83 -18.91 45.30
N GLU A 205 -60.57 -19.97 44.96
CA GLU A 205 -61.81 -19.81 44.18
C GLU A 205 -62.75 -21.01 44.29
N ALA A 206 -63.10 -21.40 45.53
CA ALA A 206 -64.32 -22.17 45.81
C ALA A 206 -64.59 -22.23 47.32
N ALA A 207 -65.21 -21.19 47.87
CA ALA A 207 -65.95 -21.30 49.12
C ALA A 207 -67.27 -20.52 48.97
N ASN A 208 -68.34 -21.29 48.75
CA ASN A 208 -69.73 -21.10 49.19
C ASN A 208 -70.28 -19.67 49.28
N LEU A 209 -71.21 -19.29 48.39
CA LEU A 209 -72.66 -19.48 48.56
C LEU A 209 -73.25 -18.71 49.75
N GLU A 210 -74.00 -17.66 49.36
CA GLU A 210 -75.20 -17.10 50.00
C GLU A 210 -75.04 -16.46 51.38
N LEU A 211 -75.35 -15.16 51.48
CA LEU A 211 -76.38 -14.62 52.37
C LEU A 211 -76.49 -13.09 52.23
N TRP A 212 -77.74 -12.64 52.20
CA TRP A 212 -78.28 -11.30 52.50
C TRP A 212 -78.46 -10.27 51.38
N GLU A 213 -79.64 -10.39 50.75
CA GLU A 213 -80.71 -9.38 50.70
C GLU A 213 -80.40 -7.98 51.27
N GLY A 214 -80.60 -6.97 50.43
CA GLY A 214 -81.65 -5.97 50.68
C GLY A 214 -81.38 -4.82 51.67
N THR A 215 -81.66 -3.62 51.14
CA THR A 215 -82.28 -2.44 51.77
C THR A 215 -81.40 -1.28 52.31
N HIS A 216 -81.64 -0.17 51.60
CA HIS A 216 -81.57 1.26 51.96
C HIS A 216 -80.24 2.01 51.84
#